data_AF-A0AA39MFM7-F1
#
_entry.id   AF-A0AA39MFM7-F1
#
_cell.length_a   1.000
_cell.length_b   1.000
_cell.length_c   1.000
_cell.angle_alpha   90.00
_cell.angle_beta   90.00
_cell.angle_gamma   90.00
#
_symmetry.space_group_name_H-M   'P 1'
#
loop_
_entity.id
_entity.type
_entity.pdbx_description
1 polymer ?
#
loop_
_entity_poly.entity_id
_entity_poly.type
_entity_poly.pdbx_seq_one_letter_code
_entity_poly.pdbx_strand_id
1 'polypeptide(L)'
;MFFRTVSVAMLVAIAIANTTVHRSEVTALQDAFNNMTQTLLAIQVDYKAFSANIDIDHATAVIDAVRTLGLQVQDALKAIPDHVMSDTDGKWACDLYSGGDADRQFWKNMIPLKDDFQTVNFTSTVCQVFQNLVASSAPFDRKFLAAVPAKYKACIEKYYHTAVKELGKVAETYCSEA
;
A
#
# COMPACT_ATOMS: atom_id res chain seq x y z
N MET A 1 1.24 33.03 2.50
CA MET A 1 0.25 32.61 3.52
C MET A 1 -1.08 32.39 2.79
N PHE A 2 -1.44 31.16 2.44
CA PHE A 2 -2.80 30.81 2.00
C PHE A 2 -3.04 29.35 2.37
N PHE A 3 -3.71 29.16 3.51
CA PHE A 3 -4.18 27.88 4.00
C PHE A 3 -5.70 27.80 3.80
N ARG A 4 -6.16 26.60 3.43
CA ARG A 4 -7.46 26.00 3.75
C ARG A 4 -8.71 26.60 3.11
N THR A 5 -9.26 25.84 2.16
CA THR A 5 -10.55 25.19 2.39
C THR A 5 -10.46 23.75 1.89
N VAL A 6 -10.29 22.83 2.83
CA VAL A 6 -10.48 21.39 2.65
C VAL A 6 -11.95 21.19 2.30
N SER A 7 -12.23 20.65 1.12
CA SER A 7 -13.58 20.24 0.77
C SER A 7 -13.88 18.91 1.47
N VAL A 8 -14.39 19.00 2.70
CA VAL A 8 -14.84 17.88 3.57
C VAL A 8 -16.18 17.27 3.07
N ALA A 9 -16.66 17.68 1.90
CA ALA A 9 -18.04 17.46 1.47
C ALA A 9 -18.34 16.11 0.78
N MET A 10 -17.39 15.17 0.70
CA MET A 10 -17.64 13.85 0.08
C MET A 10 -17.58 12.68 1.08
N LEU A 11 -17.87 12.96 2.36
CA LEU A 11 -17.76 11.98 3.45
C LEU A 11 -19.08 11.31 3.90
N VAL A 12 -20.25 11.60 3.33
CA VAL A 12 -21.49 10.94 3.77
C VAL A 12 -22.48 10.72 2.61
N ALA A 13 -22.31 9.62 1.88
CA ALA A 13 -23.36 9.09 0.99
C ALA A 13 -23.39 7.55 0.97
N ILE A 14 -22.99 6.89 2.05
CA ILE A 14 -23.26 5.46 2.26
C ILE A 14 -23.99 5.33 3.59
N ALA A 15 -25.27 5.68 3.57
CA ALA A 15 -26.19 5.32 4.64
C ALA A 15 -27.53 4.88 4.03
N ILE A 16 -27.73 3.57 4.11
CA ILE A 16 -29.01 2.87 4.28
C ILE A 16 -29.81 2.60 3.00
N ALA A 17 -29.62 1.39 2.47
CA ALA A 17 -30.73 0.56 2.02
C ALA A 17 -30.47 -0.91 2.39
N ASN A 18 -31.38 -1.46 3.21
CA ASN A 18 -31.61 -2.88 3.54
C ASN A 18 -30.72 -3.59 4.59
N THR A 19 -31.10 -3.37 5.86
CA THR A 19 -31.62 -4.39 6.80
C THR A 19 -31.26 -5.86 6.56
N THR A 20 -29.97 -6.15 6.63
CA THR A 20 -29.37 -7.18 7.48
C THR A 20 -27.89 -6.85 7.39
N VAL A 21 -27.30 -6.21 8.41
CA VAL A 21 -25.84 -6.04 8.44
C VAL A 21 -25.27 -7.43 8.72
N HIS A 22 -25.26 -8.27 7.68
CA HIS A 22 -24.34 -9.37 7.58
C HIS A 22 -22.98 -8.70 7.68
N ARG A 23 -22.36 -8.80 8.86
CA ARG A 23 -20.99 -8.37 9.07
C ARG A 23 -20.20 -9.06 7.96
N SER A 24 -19.66 -8.27 7.04
CA SER A 24 -18.86 -8.82 5.95
C SER A 24 -17.82 -9.73 6.56
N GLU A 25 -17.70 -10.95 6.04
CA GLU A 25 -16.72 -11.92 6.53
C GLU A 25 -15.28 -11.40 6.38
N VAL A 26 -15.09 -10.37 5.56
CA VAL A 26 -13.81 -9.71 5.32
C VAL A 26 -13.67 -8.37 6.07
N THR A 27 -14.45 -8.10 7.11
CA THR A 27 -14.30 -6.85 7.91
C THR A 27 -12.87 -6.64 8.39
N ALA A 28 -12.20 -7.69 8.90
CA ALA A 28 -10.81 -7.60 9.34
C ALA A 28 -9.84 -7.25 8.20
N LEU A 29 -10.12 -7.75 6.98
CA LEU A 29 -9.34 -7.43 5.79
C LEU A 29 -9.58 -5.99 5.35
N GLN A 30 -10.84 -5.51 5.40
CA GLN A 30 -11.18 -4.11 5.13
C GLN A 30 -10.45 -3.15 6.08
N ASP A 31 -10.42 -3.46 7.38
CA ASP A 31 -9.68 -2.69 8.38
C ASP A 31 -8.17 -2.71 8.10
N ALA A 32 -7.63 -3.86 7.70
CA ALA A 32 -6.22 -3.97 7.33
C ALA A 32 -5.88 -3.09 6.11
N PHE A 33 -6.73 -3.06 5.09
CA PHE A 33 -6.55 -2.17 3.93
C PHE A 33 -6.60 -0.69 4.32
N ASN A 34 -7.54 -0.30 5.18
CA ASN A 34 -7.60 1.07 5.70
C ASN A 34 -6.30 1.47 6.42
N ASN A 35 -5.77 0.58 7.26
CA ASN A 35 -4.50 0.81 7.97
C ASN A 35 -3.33 0.95 6.99
N MET A 36 -3.24 0.07 5.98
CA MET A 36 -2.21 0.17 4.94
C MET A 36 -2.29 1.48 4.16
N THR A 37 -3.50 1.94 3.81
CA THR A 37 -3.69 3.24 3.14
C THR A 37 -3.19 4.39 4.02
N GLN A 38 -3.48 4.39 5.32
CA GLN A 38 -2.95 5.41 6.23
C GLN A 38 -1.41 5.38 6.30
N THR A 39 -0.82 4.19 6.34
CA THR A 39 0.64 4.05 6.33
C THR A 39 1.27 4.53 5.02
N LEU A 40 0.64 4.25 3.87
CA LEU A 40 1.09 4.79 2.58
C LEU A 40 1.08 6.32 2.57
N LEU A 41 0.04 6.95 3.14
CA LEU A 41 -0.03 8.40 3.31
C LEU A 41 1.05 8.93 4.27
N ALA A 42 1.35 8.21 5.35
CA ALA A 42 2.44 8.56 6.27
C ALA A 42 3.79 8.52 5.56
N ILE A 43 4.09 7.46 4.81
CA ILE A 43 5.31 7.36 3.99
C ILE A 43 5.39 8.55 3.03
N GLN A 44 4.26 8.96 2.41
CA GLN A 44 4.22 10.13 1.53
C GLN A 44 4.61 11.44 2.22
N VAL A 45 4.25 11.61 3.48
CA VAL A 45 4.61 12.77 4.28
C VAL A 45 6.09 12.69 4.67
N ASP A 46 6.52 11.54 5.18
CA ASP A 46 7.87 11.32 5.68
C ASP A 46 8.92 11.45 4.57
N TYR A 47 8.65 10.90 3.38
CA TYR A 47 9.64 10.99 2.30
C TYR A 47 9.78 12.43 1.78
N LYS A 48 8.69 13.22 1.79
CA LYS A 48 8.77 14.65 1.43
C LYS A 48 9.57 15.43 2.46
N ALA A 49 9.42 15.10 3.74
CA ALA A 49 10.21 15.70 4.81
C ALA A 49 11.70 15.34 4.68
N PHE A 50 12.01 14.09 4.36
CA PHE A 50 13.37 13.62 4.12
C PHE A 50 14.01 14.28 2.89
N SER A 51 13.31 14.36 1.76
CA SER A 51 13.82 15.04 0.57
C SER A 51 14.07 16.54 0.80
N ALA A 52 13.36 17.16 1.75
CA ALA A 52 13.61 18.53 2.17
C ALA A 52 14.75 18.67 3.20
N ASN A 53 15.02 17.62 3.99
CA ASN A 53 16.01 17.59 5.07
C ASN A 53 16.73 16.23 5.06
N ILE A 54 17.82 16.16 4.31
CA ILE A 54 18.58 14.92 4.10
C ILE A 54 19.42 14.64 5.34
N ASP A 55 18.82 13.97 6.32
CA ASP A 55 19.45 13.51 7.56
C ASP A 55 18.94 12.12 7.98
N ILE A 56 19.63 11.54 8.97
CA ILE A 56 19.38 10.16 9.42
C ILE A 56 18.02 10.01 10.12
N ASP A 57 17.52 11.05 10.78
CA ASP A 57 16.26 10.97 11.55
C ASP A 57 15.08 10.89 10.58
N HIS A 58 15.07 11.74 9.54
CA HIS A 58 14.04 11.71 8.50
C HIS A 58 14.16 10.46 7.63
N ALA A 59 15.37 10.01 7.31
CA ALA A 59 15.58 8.74 6.61
C ALA A 59 15.00 7.55 7.40
N THR A 60 15.22 7.53 8.72
CA THR A 60 14.71 6.49 9.61
C THR A 60 13.19 6.49 9.65
N ALA A 61 12.55 7.67 9.74
CA ALA A 61 11.09 7.79 9.73
C ALA A 61 10.46 7.15 8.48
N VAL A 62 10.99 7.43 7.29
CA VAL A 62 10.52 6.81 6.04
C VAL A 62 10.61 5.29 6.11
N ILE A 63 11.75 4.77 6.56
CA ILE A 63 12.01 3.33 6.54
C ILE A 63 11.22 2.59 7.62
N ASP A 64 10.99 3.19 8.78
CA ASP A 64 10.13 2.62 9.82
C ASP A 64 8.66 2.57 9.36
N ALA A 65 8.20 3.58 8.62
CA ALA A 65 6.87 3.56 8.01
C ALA A 65 6.74 2.46 6.94
N VAL A 66 7.75 2.27 6.08
CA VAL A 66 7.78 1.16 5.11
C VAL A 66 7.83 -0.20 5.80
N ARG A 67 8.59 -0.34 6.90
CA ARG A 67 8.62 -1.57 7.71
C ARG A 67 7.25 -1.86 8.32
N THR A 68 6.58 -0.83 8.84
CA THR A 68 5.22 -0.91 9.36
C THR A 68 4.25 -1.40 8.30
N LEU A 69 4.35 -0.88 7.07
CA LEU A 69 3.56 -1.36 5.95
C LEU A 69 3.80 -2.86 5.69
N GLY A 70 5.06 -3.31 5.72
CA GLY A 70 5.40 -4.73 5.56
C GLY A 70 4.75 -5.63 6.63
N LEU A 71 4.73 -5.19 7.89
CA LEU A 71 4.03 -5.91 8.97
C LEU A 71 2.52 -5.93 8.74
N GLN A 72 1.93 -4.81 8.32
CA GLN A 72 0.50 -4.74 8.01
C GLN A 72 0.10 -5.65 6.84
N VAL A 73 0.95 -5.80 5.81
CA VAL A 73 0.73 -6.76 4.72
C VAL A 73 0.70 -8.20 5.26
N GLN A 74 1.62 -8.54 6.17
CA GLN A 74 1.64 -9.87 6.80
C GLN A 74 0.42 -10.14 7.68
N ASP A 75 -0.09 -9.12 8.37
CA ASP A 75 -1.31 -9.24 9.16
C ASP A 75 -2.55 -9.31 8.27
N ALA A 76 -2.60 -8.53 7.19
CA ALA A 76 -3.66 -8.59 6.20
C ALA A 76 -3.75 -9.97 5.55
N LEU A 77 -2.61 -10.62 5.28
CA LEU A 77 -2.55 -11.99 4.75
C LEU A 77 -3.32 -12.99 5.63
N LYS A 78 -3.26 -12.83 6.96
CA LYS A 78 -4.00 -13.68 7.92
C LYS A 78 -5.50 -13.42 7.88
N ALA A 79 -5.92 -12.22 7.48
CA ALA A 79 -7.32 -11.82 7.37
C ALA A 79 -8.00 -12.23 6.05
N ILE A 80 -7.24 -12.73 5.06
CA ILE A 80 -7.82 -13.21 3.80
C ILE A 80 -8.53 -14.55 4.05
N PRO A 81 -9.80 -14.70 3.64
CA PRO A 81 -10.53 -15.96 3.78
C PRO A 81 -9.89 -17.09 2.95
N ASP A 82 -10.07 -18.33 3.40
CA ASP A 82 -9.61 -19.52 2.68
C ASP A 82 -10.61 -20.00 1.59
N HIS A 83 -11.66 -19.21 1.35
CA HIS A 83 -12.68 -19.43 0.35
C HIS A 83 -12.90 -18.18 -0.51
N VAL A 84 -13.66 -18.35 -1.60
CA VAL A 84 -14.02 -17.25 -2.49
C VAL A 84 -14.99 -16.31 -1.77
N MET A 85 -14.62 -15.04 -1.68
CA MET A 85 -15.41 -13.97 -1.07
C MET A 85 -16.79 -13.83 -1.73
N SER A 86 -17.72 -13.21 -1.01
CA SER A 86 -19.02 -12.84 -1.58
C SER A 86 -18.88 -11.89 -2.77
N ASP A 87 -19.93 -11.80 -3.59
CA ASP A 87 -19.99 -10.86 -4.70
C ASP A 87 -19.88 -9.39 -4.28
N THR A 88 -20.36 -9.06 -3.07
CA THR A 88 -20.29 -7.71 -2.50
C THR A 88 -18.86 -7.38 -2.10
N ASP A 89 -18.18 -8.31 -1.44
CA ASP A 89 -16.80 -8.15 -1.00
C ASP A 89 -15.82 -8.15 -2.19
N GLY A 90 -16.09 -8.98 -3.21
CA GLY A 90 -15.35 -8.95 -4.46
C GLY A 90 -15.48 -7.62 -5.21
N LYS A 91 -16.67 -6.99 -5.18
CA LYS A 91 -16.86 -5.65 -5.73
C LYS A 91 -16.08 -4.60 -4.94
N TRP A 92 -16.14 -4.65 -3.61
CA TRP A 92 -15.37 -3.75 -2.74
C TRP A 92 -13.86 -3.85 -3.05
N ALA A 93 -13.32 -5.07 -3.16
CA ALA A 93 -11.92 -5.29 -3.54
C ALA A 93 -11.62 -4.66 -4.91
N CYS A 94 -12.47 -4.87 -5.90
CA CYS A 94 -12.32 -4.29 -7.23
C CYS A 94 -12.30 -2.75 -7.22
N ASP A 95 -13.21 -2.15 -6.46
CA ASP A 95 -13.31 -0.69 -6.32
C ASP A 95 -12.06 -0.12 -5.64
N LEU A 96 -11.51 -0.80 -4.63
CA LEU A 96 -10.27 -0.39 -3.96
C LEU A 96 -9.07 -0.33 -4.92
N TYR A 97 -8.94 -1.33 -5.79
CA TYR A 97 -7.83 -1.41 -6.75
C TYR A 97 -8.01 -0.58 -8.03
N SER A 98 -9.18 0.03 -8.21
CA SER A 98 -9.45 0.92 -9.35
C SER A 98 -8.56 2.19 -9.35
N GLY A 99 -7.97 2.55 -8.20
CA GLY A 99 -7.05 3.67 -8.02
C GLY A 99 -5.57 3.40 -8.37
N GLY A 100 -5.24 2.26 -8.98
CA GLY A 100 -3.86 1.77 -9.10
C GLY A 100 -2.80 2.69 -9.74
N ASP A 101 -3.20 3.73 -10.47
CA ASP A 101 -2.26 4.73 -10.98
C ASP A 101 -1.61 5.56 -9.87
N ALA A 102 -2.34 5.84 -8.78
CA ALA A 102 -1.81 6.57 -7.63
C ALA A 102 -0.72 5.77 -6.91
N ASP A 103 -0.95 4.48 -6.67
CA ASP A 103 0.01 3.59 -6.00
C ASP A 103 1.23 3.31 -6.87
N ARG A 104 1.03 3.16 -8.19
CA ARG A 104 2.13 3.09 -9.15
C ARG A 104 3.01 4.35 -9.10
N GLN A 105 2.40 5.53 -9.10
CA GLN A 105 3.15 6.79 -9.05
C GLN A 105 3.85 6.96 -7.69
N PHE A 106 3.21 6.54 -6.60
CA PHE A 106 3.81 6.51 -5.27
C PHE A 106 5.13 5.72 -5.26
N TRP A 107 5.13 4.47 -5.74
CA TRP A 107 6.35 3.67 -5.78
C TRP A 107 7.43 4.28 -6.68
N LYS A 108 7.05 4.84 -7.82
CA LYS A 108 7.99 5.55 -8.70
C LYS A 108 8.66 6.74 -8.02
N ASN A 109 7.94 7.47 -7.17
CA ASN A 109 8.49 8.61 -6.46
C ASN A 109 9.53 8.22 -5.39
N MET A 110 9.61 6.94 -5.01
CA MET A 110 10.64 6.44 -4.09
C MET A 110 11.99 6.22 -4.78
N ILE A 111 12.02 6.01 -6.11
CA ILE A 111 13.26 5.72 -6.86
C ILE A 111 14.28 6.86 -6.77
N PRO A 112 13.91 8.14 -7.00
CA PRO A 112 14.88 9.25 -6.96
C PRO A 112 15.52 9.49 -5.60
N LEU A 113 14.93 8.99 -4.51
CA LEU A 113 15.47 9.18 -3.16
C LEU A 113 16.69 8.29 -2.87
N LYS A 114 17.09 7.41 -3.79
CA LYS A 114 18.28 6.56 -3.61
C LYS A 114 19.49 7.41 -3.22
N ASP A 115 19.73 8.50 -3.94
CA ASP A 115 20.88 9.37 -3.75
C ASP A 115 20.83 10.10 -2.39
N ASP A 116 19.62 10.49 -1.94
CA ASP A 116 19.40 11.08 -0.62
C ASP A 116 19.72 10.06 0.49
N PHE A 117 19.24 8.82 0.36
CA PHE A 117 19.57 7.72 1.28
C PHE A 117 21.06 7.31 1.24
N GLN A 118 21.73 7.45 0.11
CA GLN A 118 23.17 7.25 0.00
C GLN A 118 23.94 8.32 0.77
N THR A 119 23.51 9.57 0.69
CA THR A 119 24.14 10.70 1.41
C THR A 119 24.20 10.47 2.92
N VAL A 120 23.20 9.78 3.48
CA VAL A 120 23.14 9.41 4.91
C VAL A 120 23.60 7.97 5.20
N ASN A 121 24.25 7.30 4.24
CA ASN A 121 24.77 5.92 4.36
C ASN A 121 23.72 4.88 4.77
N PHE A 122 22.48 5.02 4.32
CA PHE A 122 21.34 4.20 4.78
C PHE A 122 20.80 3.21 3.74
N THR A 123 21.37 3.19 2.53
CA THR A 123 20.90 2.38 1.40
C THR A 123 20.83 0.88 1.67
N SER A 124 21.75 0.32 2.45
CA SER A 124 21.73 -1.11 2.78
C SER A 124 20.47 -1.48 3.59
N THR A 125 20.13 -0.66 4.59
CA THR A 125 18.90 -0.83 5.38
C THR A 125 17.66 -0.65 4.52
N VAL A 126 17.67 0.34 3.61
CA VAL A 126 16.56 0.59 2.68
C VAL A 126 16.34 -0.61 1.75
N CYS A 127 17.41 -1.14 1.15
CA CYS A 127 17.37 -2.34 0.32
C CYS A 127 16.72 -3.51 1.07
N GLN A 128 17.18 -3.80 2.29
CA GLN A 128 16.65 -4.92 3.08
C GLN A 128 15.16 -4.75 3.38
N VAL A 129 14.72 -3.53 3.72
CA VAL A 129 13.31 -3.26 4.02
C VAL A 129 12.43 -3.44 2.79
N PHE A 130 12.85 -2.95 1.62
CA PHE A 130 12.09 -3.15 0.39
C PHE A 130 12.07 -4.60 -0.09
N GLN A 131 13.17 -5.34 0.06
CA GLN A 131 13.18 -6.79 -0.23
C GLN A 131 12.19 -7.55 0.67
N ASN A 132 12.15 -7.22 1.96
CA ASN A 132 11.20 -7.83 2.89
C ASN A 132 9.75 -7.49 2.56
N LEU A 133 9.49 -6.26 2.13
CA LEU A 133 8.16 -5.85 1.69
C LEU A 133 7.74 -6.64 0.44
N VAL A 134 8.59 -6.72 -0.59
CA VAL A 134 8.34 -7.53 -1.80
C VAL A 134 8.08 -9.00 -1.45
N ALA A 135 8.90 -9.58 -0.56
CA ALA A 135 8.75 -10.97 -0.12
C ALA A 135 7.42 -11.20 0.64
N SER A 136 6.95 -10.19 1.38
CA SER A 136 5.67 -10.25 2.13
C SER A 136 4.45 -10.05 1.23
N SER A 137 4.57 -9.24 0.17
CA SER A 137 3.48 -9.00 -0.79
C SER A 137 3.15 -10.23 -1.64
N ALA A 138 4.16 -10.98 -2.08
CA ALA A 138 3.93 -12.16 -2.95
C ALA A 138 2.93 -13.20 -2.40
N PRO A 139 3.03 -13.67 -1.13
CA PRO A 139 2.03 -14.59 -0.57
C PRO A 139 0.67 -13.92 -0.35
N PHE A 140 0.64 -12.63 0.03
CA PHE A 140 -0.58 -11.83 0.15
C PHE A 140 -1.33 -11.79 -1.18
N ASP A 141 -0.67 -11.35 -2.24
CA ASP A 141 -1.25 -11.17 -3.58
C ASP A 141 -1.85 -12.48 -4.10
N ARG A 142 -1.11 -13.58 -3.94
CA ARG A 142 -1.55 -14.92 -4.35
C ARG A 142 -2.81 -15.35 -3.62
N LYS A 143 -2.82 -15.23 -2.28
CA LYS A 143 -3.98 -15.65 -1.47
C LYS A 143 -5.18 -14.74 -1.75
N PHE A 144 -4.95 -13.45 -1.85
CA PHE A 144 -6.01 -12.47 -2.10
C PHE A 144 -6.66 -12.69 -3.47
N LEU A 145 -5.88 -12.87 -4.53
CA LEU A 145 -6.41 -13.14 -5.88
C LEU A 145 -7.16 -14.48 -5.96
N ALA A 146 -6.78 -15.47 -5.14
CA ALA A 146 -7.51 -16.74 -5.04
C ALA A 146 -8.88 -16.56 -4.36
N ALA A 147 -8.96 -15.71 -3.34
CA ALA A 147 -10.20 -15.38 -2.63
C ALA A 147 -11.14 -14.47 -3.43
N VAL A 148 -10.67 -13.75 -4.44
CA VAL A 148 -11.51 -12.86 -5.25
C VAL A 148 -12.39 -13.64 -6.24
N PRO A 149 -13.70 -13.35 -6.34
CA PRO A 149 -14.58 -13.93 -7.36
C PRO A 149 -14.06 -13.68 -8.78
N ALA A 150 -14.15 -14.68 -9.66
CA ALA A 150 -13.59 -14.65 -11.01
C ALA A 150 -13.95 -13.38 -11.81
N LYS A 151 -15.21 -12.92 -11.69
CA LYS A 151 -15.71 -11.73 -12.40
C LYS A 151 -15.02 -10.41 -12.01
N TYR A 152 -14.33 -10.36 -10.86
CA TYR A 152 -13.57 -9.21 -10.40
C TYR A 152 -12.06 -9.38 -10.51
N LYS A 153 -11.53 -10.55 -10.91
CA LYS A 153 -10.07 -10.75 -10.95
C LYS A 153 -9.37 -9.79 -11.90
N ALA A 154 -9.96 -9.54 -13.07
CA ALA A 154 -9.36 -8.68 -14.09
C ALA A 154 -9.08 -7.25 -13.62
N CYS A 155 -9.93 -6.66 -12.74
CA CYS A 155 -9.67 -5.32 -12.24
C CYS A 155 -8.49 -5.27 -11.25
N ILE A 156 -8.29 -6.34 -10.48
CA ILE A 156 -7.21 -6.45 -9.50
C ILE A 156 -5.89 -6.84 -10.18
N GLU A 157 -5.92 -7.72 -11.19
CA GLU A 157 -4.74 -8.10 -11.98
C GLU A 157 -4.10 -6.89 -12.67
N LYS A 158 -4.91 -5.95 -13.18
CA LYS A 158 -4.41 -4.70 -13.75
C LYS A 158 -3.59 -3.88 -12.73
N TYR A 159 -4.04 -3.84 -11.49
CA TYR A 159 -3.30 -3.21 -10.40
C TYR A 159 -1.97 -3.93 -10.15
N TYR A 160 -1.98 -5.26 -10.02
CA TYR A 160 -0.76 -6.03 -9.75
C TYR A 160 0.30 -5.86 -10.85
N HIS A 161 -0.10 -5.84 -12.11
CA HIS A 161 0.83 -5.61 -13.22
C HIS A 161 1.51 -4.24 -13.20
N THR A 162 0.91 -3.25 -12.54
CA THR A 162 1.40 -1.88 -12.53
C THR A 162 2.10 -1.55 -11.21
N ALA A 163 1.41 -1.58 -10.08
CA ALA A 163 1.94 -1.13 -8.80
C ALA A 163 3.00 -2.07 -8.20
N VAL A 164 2.75 -3.39 -8.17
CA VAL A 164 3.71 -4.37 -7.62
C VAL A 164 4.99 -4.43 -8.45
N LYS A 165 4.88 -4.25 -9.77
CA LYS A 165 6.05 -4.14 -10.64
C LYS A 165 6.91 -2.93 -10.30
N GLU A 166 6.32 -1.77 -10.00
CA GLU A 166 7.09 -0.60 -9.59
C GLU A 166 7.72 -0.81 -8.20
N LEU A 167 7.03 -1.45 -7.25
CA LEU A 167 7.62 -1.83 -5.96
C LEU A 167 8.86 -2.74 -6.13
N GLY A 168 8.80 -3.72 -7.04
CA GLY A 168 9.95 -4.55 -7.38
C GLY A 168 11.15 -3.73 -7.90
N LYS A 169 10.89 -2.77 -8.79
CA LYS A 169 11.94 -1.87 -9.29
C LYS A 169 12.52 -0.96 -8.20
N VAL A 170 11.71 -0.53 -7.23
CA VAL A 170 12.21 0.21 -6.07
C VAL A 170 13.23 -0.66 -5.33
N ALA A 171 12.86 -1.90 -4.98
CA ALA A 171 13.79 -2.82 -4.32
C ALA A 171 15.08 -3.04 -5.14
N GLU A 172 14.95 -3.32 -6.44
CA GLU A 172 16.11 -3.47 -7.35
C GLU A 172 17.00 -2.22 -7.36
N THR A 173 16.40 -1.04 -7.40
CA THR A 173 17.11 0.24 -7.42
C THR A 173 17.94 0.44 -6.15
N TYR A 174 17.35 0.20 -4.98
CA TYR A 174 18.05 0.37 -3.70
C TYR A 174 19.09 -0.72 -3.42
N CYS A 175 18.89 -1.92 -3.97
CA CYS A 175 19.79 -3.05 -3.77
C CYS A 175 20.92 -3.16 -4.79
N SER A 176 20.85 -2.43 -5.91
CA SER A 176 21.98 -2.33 -6.82
C SER A 176 23.09 -1.50 -6.21
N GLU A 177 24.34 -1.90 -6.48
CA GLU A 177 25.52 -1.12 -6.10
C GLU A 177 25.40 0.33 -6.59
N ALA A 178 26.03 1.25 -5.84
CA ALA A 178 26.04 2.68 -6.14
C ALA A 178 26.94 2.97 -7.36
#